data_AF-A0A935J8X3-F1
#
_entry.id   AF-A0A935J8X3-F1
#
_cell.length_a   1.000
_cell.length_b   1.000
_cell.length_c   1.000
_cell.angle_alpha   90.00
_cell.angle_beta   90.00
_cell.angle_gamma   90.00
#
_symmetry.space_group_name_H-M   'P 1'
#
loop_
_entity.id
_entity.type
_entity.pdbx_description
1 polymer ?
#
loop_
_entity_poly.entity_id
_entity_poly.type
_entity_poly.pdbx_seq_one_letter_code
_entity_poly.pdbx_strand_id
1 'polypeptide(L)'
;MRISTNQIYDAGALGIQRNQSALYKLQNQLSSGRRVLTPEDDPVAAAQALIVTQTKEVNAQHLENQGNASGQLGLLDSQLSSLTDLLQNVRERVIQAGNTGTLTNSDRQTIATELESRLGEMLGIANSRNGSGDYLFSGYQGATLPFALDASQSAVPPASTSPVGYFGDDGERLLQVSSSRQLAVNVAGSDVFMSAKGGNGTFATSTGGNTGGGINQGTAVIDQGSVLDQQKWQVAVNGFAWSTPTNPALQIRFTVAAGVTTYQVYDVSTPLAPVAISAAAALLRGKLYRLLQRILRLRQSPILALRLSFRGNRPTVIRSQSSRAAAKACSRPCKI
;
A
#
# COMPACT_ATOMS: atom_id res chain seq x y z
N MET A 1 73.35 62.95 9.12
CA MET A 1 72.91 62.22 7.90
C MET A 1 72.64 63.24 6.81
N ARG A 2 73.25 63.08 5.63
CA ARG A 2 72.91 63.90 4.44
C ARG A 2 71.69 63.25 3.79
N ILE A 3 70.51 63.84 4.03
CA ILE A 3 69.34 63.55 3.21
C ILE A 3 69.60 64.27 1.87
N SER A 4 69.73 63.51 0.78
CA SER A 4 69.86 64.12 -0.55
C SER A 4 68.49 64.61 -1.01
N THR A 5 68.45 65.69 -1.77
CA THR A 5 67.19 66.24 -2.32
C THR A 5 66.38 65.19 -3.08
N ASN A 6 67.05 64.22 -3.72
CA ASN A 6 66.42 63.09 -4.41
C ASN A 6 65.63 62.18 -3.46
N GLN A 7 66.13 61.90 -2.25
CA GLN A 7 65.38 61.10 -1.26
C GLN A 7 64.09 61.79 -0.80
N ILE A 8 64.07 63.12 -0.76
CA ILE A 8 62.85 63.90 -0.41
C ILE A 8 61.84 63.84 -1.55
N TYR A 9 62.28 63.99 -2.80
CA TYR A 9 61.40 63.86 -3.97
C TYR A 9 60.86 62.44 -4.13
N ASP A 10 61.69 61.41 -3.94
CA ASP A 10 61.28 60.00 -3.99
C ASP A 10 60.26 59.66 -2.89
N ALA A 11 60.46 60.17 -1.66
CA ALA A 11 59.49 60.02 -0.59
C ALA A 11 58.15 60.70 -0.90
N GLY A 12 58.19 61.87 -1.55
CA GLY A 12 57.01 62.57 -2.05
C GLY A 12 56.26 61.79 -3.13
N ALA A 13 56.97 61.26 -4.12
CA ALA A 13 56.40 60.46 -5.20
C ALA A 13 55.76 59.17 -4.68
N LEU A 14 56.42 58.45 -3.77
CA LEU A 14 55.88 57.26 -3.10
C LEU A 14 54.64 57.58 -2.25
N GLY A 15 54.55 58.78 -1.68
CA GLY A 15 53.37 59.26 -0.98
C GLY A 15 52.18 59.48 -1.91
N ILE A 16 52.40 60.14 -3.06
CA ILE A 16 51.37 60.36 -4.08
C ILE A 16 50.86 59.01 -4.62
N GLN A 17 51.76 58.09 -4.95
CA GLN A 17 51.40 56.78 -5.49
C GLN A 17 50.58 55.95 -4.47
N ARG A 18 50.92 56.01 -3.18
CA ARG A 18 50.12 55.41 -2.10
C ARG A 18 48.72 56.01 -2.02
N ASN A 19 48.59 57.34 -2.03
CA ASN A 19 47.29 58.01 -2.01
C ASN A 19 46.43 57.68 -3.23
N GLN A 20 47.04 57.62 -4.41
CA GLN A 20 46.35 57.24 -5.64
C GLN A 20 45.81 55.80 -5.56
N SER A 21 46.62 54.86 -5.04
CA SER A 21 46.17 53.47 -4.82
C SER A 21 45.02 53.37 -3.79
N ALA A 22 45.08 54.14 -2.71
CA ALA A 22 44.03 54.18 -1.69
C ALA A 22 42.72 54.76 -2.25
N LEU A 23 42.82 55.79 -3.10
CA LEU A 23 41.67 56.39 -3.77
C LEU A 23 41.02 55.40 -4.75
N TYR A 24 41.80 54.67 -5.56
CA TYR A 24 41.25 53.62 -6.43
C TYR A 24 40.57 52.50 -5.63
N LYS A 25 41.17 52.09 -4.51
CA LYS A 25 40.55 51.09 -3.62
C LYS A 25 39.21 51.59 -3.07
N LEU A 26 39.15 52.83 -2.60
CA LEU A 26 37.92 53.43 -2.08
C LEU A 26 36.85 53.57 -3.18
N GLN A 27 37.24 53.93 -4.40
CA GLN A 27 36.33 53.97 -5.55
C GLN A 27 35.76 52.58 -5.87
N ASN A 28 36.57 51.53 -5.81
CA ASN A 28 36.11 50.15 -6.00
C ASN A 28 35.19 49.68 -4.86
N GLN A 29 35.49 50.05 -3.62
CA GLN A 29 34.62 49.77 -2.47
C GLN A 29 33.27 50.50 -2.60
N LEU A 30 33.28 51.76 -3.04
CA LEU A 30 32.08 52.55 -3.28
C LEU A 30 31.24 51.97 -4.42
N SER A 31 31.89 51.58 -5.54
CA SER A 31 31.21 51.00 -6.69
C SER A 31 30.59 49.63 -6.38
N SER A 32 31.29 48.78 -5.62
CA SER A 32 30.79 47.44 -5.26
C SER A 32 29.91 47.43 -4.00
N GLY A 33 29.91 48.51 -3.22
CA GLY A 33 29.26 48.58 -1.91
C GLY A 33 29.88 47.68 -0.83
N ARG A 34 31.05 47.09 -1.08
CA ARG A 34 31.71 46.15 -0.15
C ARG A 34 32.97 46.76 0.43
N ARG A 35 33.15 46.61 1.75
CA ARG A 35 34.39 47.01 2.45
C ARG A 35 35.59 46.12 2.05
N VAL A 36 35.38 44.82 1.93
CA VAL A 36 36.43 43.83 1.63
C VAL A 36 36.26 43.39 0.18
N LEU A 37 37.24 43.70 -0.68
CA LEU A 37 37.19 43.37 -2.10
C LEU A 37 37.94 42.08 -2.40
N THR A 38 39.12 41.94 -1.80
CA THR A 38 39.99 40.76 -1.91
C THR A 38 40.30 40.21 -0.52
N PRO A 39 40.67 38.92 -0.40
CA PRO A 39 41.11 38.34 0.86
C PRO A 39 42.36 39.01 1.45
N GLU A 40 43.16 39.70 0.62
CA GLU A 40 44.34 40.46 1.05
C GLU A 40 43.98 41.67 1.93
N ASP A 41 42.77 42.24 1.74
CA ASP A 41 42.34 43.43 2.48
C ASP A 41 42.06 43.15 3.95
N ASP A 42 41.46 42.00 4.24
CA ASP A 42 41.06 41.55 5.57
C ASP A 42 40.76 40.03 5.52
N PRO A 43 41.75 39.16 5.78
CA PRO A 43 41.58 37.72 5.64
C PRO A 43 40.55 37.14 6.62
N VAL A 44 40.36 37.76 7.80
CA VAL A 44 39.39 37.31 8.80
C VAL A 44 37.97 37.62 8.34
N ALA A 45 37.71 38.85 7.90
CA ALA A 45 36.40 39.22 7.39
C ALA A 45 36.06 38.48 6.08
N ALA A 46 37.05 38.24 5.21
CA ALA A 46 36.86 37.45 3.99
C ALA A 46 36.45 36.00 4.30
N ALA A 47 37.10 35.35 5.28
CA ALA A 47 36.74 34.01 5.72
C ALA A 47 35.32 33.95 6.31
N GLN A 48 34.93 34.92 7.14
CA GLN A 48 33.56 34.99 7.68
C GLN A 48 32.52 35.21 6.59
N ALA A 49 32.79 36.10 5.62
CA ALA A 49 31.89 36.33 4.49
C ALA A 49 31.68 35.07 3.65
N LEU A 50 32.73 34.28 3.44
CA LEU A 50 32.63 32.98 2.76
C LEU A 50 31.72 32.00 3.52
N ILE A 51 31.90 31.84 4.84
CA ILE A 51 31.08 30.94 5.66
C ILE A 51 29.60 31.33 5.60
N VAL A 52 29.30 32.64 5.71
CA VAL A 52 27.92 33.15 5.62
C VAL A 52 27.34 32.90 4.22
N THR A 53 28.13 33.09 3.16
CA THR A 53 27.69 32.85 1.78
C THR A 53 27.38 31.38 1.55
N GLN A 54 28.27 30.48 1.99
CA GLN A 54 28.04 29.03 1.94
C GLN A 54 26.79 28.63 2.72
N THR A 55 26.60 29.18 3.92
CA THR A 55 25.40 28.92 4.74
C THR A 55 24.13 29.40 4.04
N LYS A 56 24.19 30.56 3.38
CA LYS A 56 23.08 31.10 2.60
C LYS A 56 22.72 30.18 1.42
N GLU A 57 23.70 29.67 0.70
CA GLU A 57 23.49 28.75 -0.43
C GLU A 57 22.89 27.41 0.03
N VAL A 58 23.40 26.84 1.12
CA VAL A 58 22.83 25.63 1.73
C VAL A 58 21.37 25.85 2.15
N ASN A 59 21.07 27.00 2.76
CA ASN A 59 19.69 27.36 3.11
C ASN A 59 18.80 27.55 1.88
N ALA A 60 19.33 28.13 0.79
CA ALA A 60 18.59 28.26 -0.46
C ALA A 60 18.23 26.88 -1.04
N GLN A 61 19.17 25.93 -1.02
CA GLN A 61 18.90 24.55 -1.43
C GLN A 61 17.83 23.88 -0.56
N HIS A 62 17.86 24.12 0.76
CA HIS A 62 16.83 23.60 1.67
C HIS A 62 15.44 24.17 1.35
N LEU A 63 15.34 25.45 1.00
CA LEU A 63 14.07 26.07 0.60
C LEU A 63 13.54 25.49 -0.72
N GLU A 64 14.43 25.25 -1.69
CA GLU A 64 14.06 24.57 -2.94
C GLU A 64 13.57 23.14 -2.67
N ASN A 65 14.28 22.40 -1.82
CA ASN A 65 13.90 21.07 -1.39
C ASN A 65 12.54 21.05 -0.67
N GLN A 66 12.25 22.05 0.17
CA GLN A 66 10.94 22.20 0.81
C GLN A 66 9.82 22.43 -0.23
N GLY A 67 10.07 23.27 -1.23
CA GLY A 67 9.14 23.49 -2.33
C GLY A 67 8.86 22.20 -3.11
N ASN A 68 9.91 21.45 -3.44
CA ASN A 68 9.80 20.16 -4.11
C ASN A 68 9.05 19.12 -3.28
N ALA A 69 9.34 19.03 -1.97
CA ALA A 69 8.62 18.15 -1.07
C ALA A 69 7.13 18.50 -1.00
N SER A 70 6.80 19.79 -0.87
CA SER A 70 5.41 20.28 -0.83
C SER A 70 4.67 19.93 -2.11
N GLY A 71 5.27 20.13 -3.28
CA GLY A 71 4.68 19.76 -4.56
C GLY A 71 4.45 18.26 -4.73
N GLN A 72 5.42 17.43 -4.34
CA GLN A 72 5.28 15.96 -4.42
C GLN A 72 4.23 15.43 -3.45
N LEU A 73 4.25 15.88 -2.19
CA LEU A 73 3.28 15.46 -1.18
C LEU A 73 1.87 15.96 -1.50
N GLY A 74 1.72 17.18 -2.03
CA GLY A 74 0.42 17.70 -2.46
C GLY A 74 -0.18 16.91 -3.62
N LEU A 75 0.65 16.47 -4.59
CA LEU A 75 0.19 15.56 -5.64
C LEU A 75 -0.24 14.21 -5.05
N LEU A 76 0.56 13.65 -4.14
CA LEU A 76 0.29 12.38 -3.47
C LEU A 76 -1.05 12.43 -2.71
N ASP A 77 -1.28 13.49 -1.95
CA ASP A 77 -2.52 13.73 -1.20
C ASP A 77 -3.73 13.86 -2.14
N SER A 78 -3.61 14.59 -3.25
CA SER A 78 -4.67 14.70 -4.26
C SER A 78 -5.04 13.34 -4.89
N GLN A 79 -4.05 12.50 -5.19
CA GLN A 79 -4.29 11.15 -5.70
C GLN A 79 -4.97 10.25 -4.64
N LEU A 80 -4.54 10.33 -3.38
CA LEU A 80 -5.15 9.56 -2.29
C LEU A 80 -6.57 10.02 -1.94
N SER A 81 -6.85 11.33 -2.02
CA SER A 81 -8.20 11.86 -1.90
C SER A 81 -9.11 11.31 -3.00
N SER A 82 -8.64 11.33 -4.25
CA SER A 82 -9.39 10.80 -5.39
C SER A 82 -9.65 9.29 -5.25
N LEU A 83 -8.66 8.54 -4.76
CA LEU A 83 -8.81 7.11 -4.45
C LEU A 83 -9.87 6.88 -3.35
N THR A 84 -9.88 7.73 -2.33
CA THR A 84 -10.83 7.64 -1.21
C THR A 84 -12.27 7.85 -1.69
N ASP A 85 -12.51 8.86 -2.53
CA ASP A 85 -13.83 9.11 -3.12
C ASP A 85 -14.27 7.95 -4.02
N LEU A 86 -13.36 7.40 -4.80
CA LEU A 86 -13.62 6.25 -5.65
C LEU A 86 -14.00 5.01 -4.81
N LEU A 87 -13.29 4.74 -3.72
CA LEU A 87 -13.61 3.64 -2.80
C LEU A 87 -14.98 3.81 -2.12
N GLN A 88 -15.38 5.03 -1.78
CA GLN A 88 -16.72 5.30 -1.26
C GLN A 88 -17.80 4.96 -2.30
N ASN A 89 -17.62 5.39 -3.55
CA ASN A 89 -18.52 5.05 -4.65
C ASN A 89 -18.59 3.52 -4.90
N VAL A 90 -17.45 2.84 -4.88
CA VAL A 90 -17.40 1.37 -5.00
C VAL A 90 -18.17 0.71 -3.88
N ARG A 91 -18.00 1.17 -2.64
CA ARG A 91 -18.74 0.65 -1.48
C ARG A 91 -20.25 0.81 -1.64
N GLU A 92 -20.72 1.95 -2.11
CA GLU A 92 -22.15 2.19 -2.38
C GLU A 92 -22.69 1.21 -3.43
N ARG A 93 -21.97 1.01 -4.53
CA ARG A 93 -22.35 0.06 -5.59
C ARG A 93 -22.35 -1.38 -5.11
N VAL A 94 -21.40 -1.77 -4.27
CA VAL A 94 -21.35 -3.10 -3.65
C VAL A 94 -22.52 -3.31 -2.68
N ILE A 95 -22.85 -2.31 -1.85
CA ILE A 95 -24.02 -2.37 -0.96
C ILE A 95 -25.31 -2.49 -1.78
N GLN A 96 -25.41 -1.72 -2.87
CA GLN A 96 -26.54 -1.81 -3.80
C GLN A 96 -26.65 -3.23 -4.39
N ALA A 97 -25.56 -3.80 -4.90
CA ALA A 97 -25.53 -5.16 -5.45
C ALA A 97 -25.92 -6.23 -4.41
N GLY A 98 -25.63 -6.00 -3.13
CA GLY A 98 -25.99 -6.87 -2.00
C GLY A 98 -27.49 -6.92 -1.70
N ASN A 99 -28.31 -6.00 -2.24
CA ASN A 99 -29.77 -6.02 -2.04
C ASN A 99 -30.42 -7.13 -2.89
N THR A 100 -30.54 -8.33 -2.30
CA THR A 100 -31.03 -9.53 -2.99
C THR A 100 -32.54 -9.54 -3.27
N GLY A 101 -33.31 -8.59 -2.73
CA GLY A 101 -34.78 -8.58 -2.81
C GLY A 101 -35.37 -7.89 -4.03
N THR A 102 -34.63 -6.98 -4.66
CA THR A 102 -35.15 -6.08 -5.72
C THR A 102 -34.38 -6.13 -7.03
N LEU A 103 -33.12 -6.55 -7.03
CA LEU A 103 -32.26 -6.56 -8.22
C LEU A 103 -32.34 -7.87 -9.00
N THR A 104 -32.45 -7.77 -10.32
CA THR A 104 -32.34 -8.91 -11.24
C THR A 104 -30.87 -9.30 -11.46
N ASN A 105 -30.63 -10.46 -12.08
CA ASN A 105 -29.28 -10.85 -12.46
C ASN A 105 -28.68 -9.94 -13.55
N SER A 106 -29.52 -9.36 -14.41
CA SER A 106 -29.08 -8.40 -15.43
C SER A 106 -28.55 -7.12 -14.78
N ASP A 107 -29.28 -6.59 -13.78
CA ASP A 107 -28.87 -5.38 -13.07
C ASP A 107 -27.54 -5.58 -12.31
N ARG A 108 -27.37 -6.76 -11.69
CA ARG A 108 -26.11 -7.12 -11.04
C ARG A 108 -24.94 -7.21 -12.01
N GLN A 109 -25.20 -7.62 -13.25
CA GLN A 109 -24.15 -7.68 -14.28
C GLN A 109 -23.75 -6.27 -14.74
N THR A 110 -24.69 -5.34 -14.86
CA THR A 110 -24.38 -3.92 -15.12
C THR A 110 -23.56 -3.31 -14.00
N ILE A 111 -23.90 -3.59 -12.73
CA ILE A 111 -23.10 -3.12 -11.58
C ILE A 111 -21.70 -3.72 -11.60
N ALA A 112 -21.55 -5.00 -11.97
CA ALA A 112 -20.24 -5.63 -12.10
C ALA A 112 -19.36 -4.93 -13.16
N THR A 113 -19.92 -4.60 -14.33
CA THR A 113 -19.18 -3.84 -15.37
C THR A 113 -18.81 -2.43 -14.90
N GLU A 114 -19.67 -1.77 -14.12
CA GLU A 114 -19.32 -0.48 -13.50
C GLU A 114 -18.16 -0.62 -12.52
N LEU A 115 -18.16 -1.65 -11.68
CA LEU A 115 -17.08 -1.94 -10.73
C LEU A 115 -15.76 -2.28 -11.42
N GLU A 116 -15.80 -2.99 -12.56
CA GLU A 116 -14.63 -3.25 -13.40
C GLU A 116 -14.03 -1.94 -13.96
N SER A 117 -14.88 -1.02 -14.42
CA SER A 117 -14.44 0.31 -14.87
C SER A 117 -13.76 1.10 -13.75
N ARG A 118 -14.38 1.11 -12.56
CA ARG A 118 -13.84 1.77 -11.36
C ARG A 118 -12.51 1.16 -10.91
N LEU A 119 -12.34 -0.15 -11.06
CA LEU A 119 -11.04 -0.79 -10.83
C LEU A 119 -9.97 -0.30 -11.80
N GLY A 120 -10.31 -0.11 -13.07
CA GLY A 120 -9.41 0.50 -14.06
C GLY A 120 -9.00 1.92 -13.68
N GLU A 121 -9.92 2.72 -13.14
CA GLU A 121 -9.64 4.06 -12.64
C GLU A 121 -8.73 4.04 -11.39
N MET A 122 -8.98 3.12 -10.44
CA MET A 122 -8.07 2.91 -9.28
C MET A 122 -6.66 2.52 -9.73
N LEU A 123 -6.54 1.64 -10.72
CA LEU A 123 -5.25 1.28 -11.31
C LEU A 123 -4.56 2.46 -11.99
N GLY A 124 -5.33 3.37 -12.58
CA GLY A 124 -4.82 4.64 -13.10
C GLY A 124 -4.22 5.52 -12.02
N ILE A 125 -4.91 5.67 -10.88
CA ILE A 125 -4.42 6.44 -9.72
C ILE A 125 -3.16 5.78 -9.12
N ALA A 126 -3.18 4.46 -8.95
CA ALA A 126 -2.06 3.70 -8.40
C ALA A 126 -0.81 3.74 -9.31
N ASN A 127 -1.00 3.99 -10.60
CA ASN A 127 0.07 4.19 -11.60
C ASN A 127 0.25 5.67 -11.97
N SER A 128 -0.17 6.61 -11.13
CA SER A 128 0.04 8.04 -11.35
C SER A 128 1.53 8.39 -11.36
N ARG A 129 1.88 9.43 -12.14
CA ARG A 129 3.25 9.92 -12.32
C ARG A 129 3.40 11.33 -11.81
N ASN A 130 4.61 11.67 -11.36
CA ASN A 130 4.98 13.02 -10.98
C ASN A 130 5.42 13.84 -12.22
N GLY A 131 5.67 15.13 -12.02
CA GLY A 131 6.14 16.02 -13.10
C GLY A 131 7.52 15.66 -13.68
N SER A 132 8.29 14.81 -12.99
CA SER A 132 9.59 14.29 -13.44
C SER A 132 9.47 12.98 -14.23
N GLY A 133 8.27 12.38 -14.30
CA GLY A 133 8.01 11.12 -14.99
C GLY A 133 8.09 9.86 -14.12
N ASP A 134 8.43 9.99 -12.82
CA ASP A 134 8.46 8.84 -11.90
C ASP A 134 7.05 8.47 -11.43
N TYR A 135 6.82 7.19 -11.20
CA TYR A 135 5.60 6.68 -10.56
C TYR A 135 5.58 6.94 -9.06
N LEU A 136 4.46 7.48 -8.55
CA LEU A 136 4.31 7.93 -7.17
C LEU A 136 4.46 6.80 -6.13
N PHE A 137 3.95 5.61 -6.46
CA PHE A 137 3.82 4.47 -5.55
C PHE A 137 4.83 3.34 -5.81
N SER A 138 5.90 3.63 -6.55
CA SER A 138 6.91 2.65 -6.99
C SER A 138 8.11 2.48 -6.04
N GLY A 139 8.15 3.26 -4.94
CA GLY A 139 9.29 3.26 -4.02
C GLY A 139 10.50 3.97 -4.62
N TYR A 140 11.68 3.34 -4.55
CA TYR A 140 12.91 3.81 -5.22
C TYR A 140 12.90 3.56 -6.73
N GLN A 141 12.08 2.62 -7.21
CA GLN A 141 12.02 2.24 -8.63
C GLN A 141 11.09 3.15 -9.44
N GLY A 142 11.38 4.46 -9.45
CA GLY A 142 10.57 5.51 -10.08
C GLY A 142 10.14 5.25 -11.54
N ALA A 143 10.96 4.57 -12.33
CA ALA A 143 10.66 4.28 -13.75
C ALA A 143 9.83 3.01 -13.97
N THR A 144 9.63 2.18 -12.94
CA THR A 144 8.90 0.91 -13.05
C THR A 144 7.41 1.13 -12.82
N LEU A 145 6.58 0.51 -13.65
CA LEU A 145 5.13 0.52 -13.47
C LEU A 145 4.78 -0.27 -12.19
N PRO A 146 4.26 0.37 -11.13
CA PRO A 146 4.08 -0.29 -9.85
C PRO A 146 2.96 -1.32 -9.85
N PHE A 147 1.86 -1.09 -10.58
CA PHE A 147 0.71 -2.00 -10.59
C PHE A 147 0.39 -2.46 -12.01
N ALA A 148 0.54 -3.76 -12.26
CA ALA A 148 0.14 -4.38 -13.52
C ALA A 148 -0.89 -5.48 -13.28
N LEU A 149 -1.79 -5.64 -14.25
CA LEU A 149 -2.65 -6.81 -14.31
C LEU A 149 -1.80 -8.01 -14.72
N ASP A 150 -1.71 -9.01 -13.85
CA ASP A 150 -1.03 -10.26 -14.16
C ASP A 150 -1.94 -11.08 -15.10
N ALA A 151 -1.63 -11.04 -16.39
CA ALA A 151 -2.38 -11.78 -17.42
C ALA A 151 -2.31 -13.32 -17.24
N SER A 152 -1.38 -13.83 -16.41
CA SER A 152 -1.32 -15.27 -16.07
C SER A 152 -2.38 -15.67 -15.04
N GLN A 153 -2.83 -14.72 -14.22
CA GLN A 153 -3.93 -14.89 -13.28
C GLN A 153 -5.23 -14.49 -13.98
N SER A 154 -5.70 -15.40 -14.84
CA SER A 154 -6.99 -15.26 -15.50
C SER A 154 -8.05 -14.91 -14.45
N ALA A 155 -8.74 -13.78 -14.67
CA ALA A 155 -9.87 -13.31 -13.88
C ALA A 155 -11.08 -14.24 -14.07
N VAL A 156 -10.91 -15.53 -13.80
CA VAL A 156 -11.99 -16.50 -13.76
C VAL A 156 -12.61 -16.40 -12.37
N PRO A 157 -13.82 -15.85 -12.24
CA PRO A 157 -14.50 -15.82 -10.96
C PRO A 157 -14.71 -17.27 -10.48
N PRO A 158 -14.40 -17.59 -9.21
CA PRO A 158 -13.95 -16.70 -8.14
C PRO A 158 -12.41 -16.59 -8.12
N ALA A 159 -11.87 -15.42 -8.42
CA ALA A 159 -10.46 -15.12 -8.22
C ALA A 159 -10.20 -14.96 -6.71
N SER A 160 -9.56 -15.96 -6.10
CA SER A 160 -9.11 -15.89 -4.70
C SER A 160 -7.81 -15.11 -4.52
N THR A 161 -7.25 -14.59 -5.62
CA THR A 161 -6.02 -13.82 -5.67
C THR A 161 -6.30 -12.56 -6.49
N SER A 162 -5.82 -11.41 -6.00
CA SER A 162 -5.94 -10.16 -6.73
C SER A 162 -5.27 -10.32 -8.10
N PRO A 163 -5.94 -10.00 -9.22
CA PRO A 163 -5.30 -10.03 -10.55
C PRO A 163 -4.25 -8.93 -10.72
N VAL A 164 -4.09 -8.05 -9.72
CA VAL A 164 -3.14 -6.95 -9.73
C VAL A 164 -1.90 -7.34 -8.92
N GLY A 165 -0.75 -7.38 -9.57
CA GLY A 165 0.56 -7.54 -8.94
C GLY A 165 1.20 -6.18 -8.64
N TYR A 166 1.96 -6.12 -7.54
CA TYR A 166 2.84 -4.99 -7.22
C TYR A 166 4.27 -5.31 -7.67
N PHE A 167 4.85 -4.43 -8.48
CA PHE A 167 6.18 -4.58 -9.07
C PHE A 167 7.15 -3.45 -8.66
N GLY A 168 6.77 -2.63 -7.67
CA GLY A 168 7.66 -1.64 -7.05
C GLY A 168 8.40 -2.20 -5.82
N ASP A 169 9.08 -1.31 -5.11
CA ASP A 169 9.71 -1.63 -3.83
C ASP A 169 9.17 -0.77 -2.67
N ASP A 170 9.52 -1.18 -1.45
CA ASP A 170 9.06 -0.52 -0.20
C ASP A 170 9.95 0.67 0.20
N GLY A 171 10.68 1.24 -0.76
CA GLY A 171 11.67 2.28 -0.51
C GLY A 171 11.08 3.66 -0.24
N GLU A 172 11.58 4.34 0.81
CA GLU A 172 11.24 5.74 1.11
C GLU A 172 12.34 6.70 0.61
N ARG A 173 11.98 7.59 -0.31
CA ARG A 173 12.83 8.67 -0.81
C ARG A 173 12.82 9.82 0.18
N LEU A 174 13.97 10.04 0.82
CA LEU A 174 14.18 11.08 1.81
C LEU A 174 14.78 12.33 1.15
N LEU A 175 14.17 13.48 1.40
CA LEU A 175 14.64 14.78 0.94
C LEU A 175 15.05 15.65 2.14
N GLN A 176 16.26 16.22 2.09
CA GLN A 176 16.77 17.06 3.15
C GLN A 176 16.19 18.48 3.07
N VAL A 177 15.28 18.78 3.99
CA VAL A 177 14.57 20.08 4.06
C VAL A 177 15.16 21.03 5.08
N SER A 178 16.05 20.55 5.93
CA SER A 178 16.78 21.35 6.92
C SER A 178 18.13 20.70 7.23
N SER A 179 19.01 21.43 7.92
CA SER A 179 20.31 20.91 8.34
C SER A 179 20.20 19.66 9.20
N SER A 180 19.11 19.49 9.96
CA SER A 180 18.88 18.36 10.86
C SER A 180 17.69 17.47 10.48
N ARG A 181 16.95 17.79 9.41
CA ARG A 181 15.69 17.10 9.08
C ARG A 181 15.64 16.65 7.63
N GLN A 182 15.29 15.38 7.47
CA GLN A 182 14.89 14.76 6.21
C GLN A 182 13.40 14.43 6.27
N LEU A 183 12.73 14.52 5.13
CA LEU A 183 11.32 14.19 4.96
C LEU A 183 11.17 13.14 3.87
N ALA A 184 10.36 12.12 4.12
CA ALA A 184 9.92 11.21 3.06
C ALA A 184 8.98 11.96 2.10
N VAL A 185 9.24 11.86 0.80
CA VAL A 185 8.44 12.53 -0.25
C VAL A 185 7.62 11.55 -1.09
N ASN A 186 7.66 10.26 -0.76
CA ASN A 186 6.88 9.21 -1.40
C ASN A 186 6.28 8.27 -0.34
N VAL A 187 5.37 7.41 -0.79
CA VAL A 187 4.80 6.32 0.00
C VAL A 187 4.85 5.05 -0.85
N ALA A 188 5.26 3.93 -0.25
CA ALA A 188 5.29 2.65 -0.94
C ALA A 188 3.87 2.17 -1.30
N GLY A 189 3.69 1.70 -2.54
CA GLY A 189 2.41 1.18 -3.00
C GLY A 189 1.96 -0.08 -2.27
N SER A 190 2.91 -0.88 -1.78
CA SER A 190 2.63 -2.05 -0.94
C SER A 190 1.92 -1.67 0.37
N ASP A 191 2.34 -0.59 1.02
CA ASP A 191 1.75 -0.13 2.28
C ASP A 191 0.35 0.45 2.07
N VAL A 192 0.14 1.19 0.98
CA VAL A 192 -1.16 1.80 0.67
C VAL A 192 -2.17 0.78 0.14
N PHE A 193 -1.78 -0.07 -0.82
CA PHE A 193 -2.71 -0.88 -1.59
C PHE A 193 -2.70 -2.37 -1.22
N MET A 194 -1.58 -2.91 -0.72
CA MET A 194 -1.42 -4.35 -0.46
C MET A 194 -1.58 -4.73 1.02
N SER A 195 -1.61 -3.75 1.94
CA SER A 195 -1.82 -3.96 3.38
C SER A 195 -3.28 -4.27 3.75
N ALA A 196 -4.21 -4.12 2.81
CA ALA A 196 -5.63 -4.38 3.02
C ALA A 196 -5.89 -5.87 3.35
N LYS A 197 -6.51 -6.12 4.51
CA LYS A 197 -6.88 -7.49 4.92
C LYS A 197 -7.93 -8.07 3.97
N GLY A 198 -7.64 -9.24 3.40
CA GLY A 198 -8.62 -9.99 2.60
C GLY A 198 -9.83 -10.48 3.40
N GLY A 199 -10.98 -10.61 2.74
CA GLY A 199 -12.23 -11.06 3.35
C GLY A 199 -12.91 -9.98 4.20
N ASN A 200 -13.65 -10.38 5.23
CA ASN A 200 -14.25 -9.44 6.19
C ASN A 200 -13.34 -9.16 7.41
N GLY A 201 -12.03 -9.45 7.28
CA GLY A 201 -11.05 -9.33 8.35
C GLY A 201 -11.10 -10.42 9.43
N THR A 202 -12.09 -11.33 9.41
CA THR A 202 -12.19 -12.46 10.35
C THR A 202 -12.08 -13.83 9.66
N PHE A 203 -12.58 -13.96 8.43
CA PHE A 203 -12.42 -15.15 7.61
C PHE A 203 -12.25 -14.80 6.14
N ALA A 204 -11.51 -15.63 5.43
CA ALA A 204 -11.35 -15.60 3.98
C ALA A 204 -11.76 -16.96 3.43
N THR A 205 -12.63 -16.97 2.42
CA THR A 205 -12.96 -18.16 1.64
C THR A 205 -12.17 -18.12 0.34
N SER A 206 -11.39 -19.16 0.06
CA SER A 206 -10.67 -19.31 -1.20
C SER A 206 -11.04 -20.60 -1.91
N THR A 207 -10.94 -20.60 -3.23
CA THR A 207 -11.04 -21.80 -4.05
C THR A 207 -9.76 -22.62 -3.85
N GLY A 208 -9.88 -23.90 -3.52
CA GLY A 208 -8.74 -24.80 -3.41
C GLY A 208 -8.61 -25.64 -4.68
N GLY A 209 -7.42 -25.71 -5.28
CA GLY A 209 -7.15 -26.63 -6.39
C GLY A 209 -7.03 -28.09 -5.93
N ASN A 210 -7.26 -29.03 -6.85
CA ASN A 210 -6.95 -30.45 -6.61
C ASN A 210 -5.43 -30.64 -6.74
N THR A 211 -4.80 -31.44 -5.88
CA THR A 211 -3.35 -31.73 -5.95
C THR A 211 -3.05 -32.39 -7.31
N GLY A 212 -2.52 -31.62 -8.27
CA GLY A 212 -2.20 -32.08 -9.62
C GLY A 212 -3.02 -31.49 -10.80
N GLY A 213 -3.86 -30.46 -10.61
CA GLY A 213 -4.73 -29.98 -11.72
C GLY A 213 -5.15 -28.51 -11.75
N GLY A 214 -4.50 -27.61 -11.02
CA GLY A 214 -4.81 -26.17 -11.07
C GLY A 214 -6.06 -25.73 -10.28
N ILE A 215 -6.37 -24.44 -10.37
CA ILE A 215 -7.50 -23.75 -9.71
C ILE A 215 -8.82 -24.28 -10.30
N ASN A 216 -9.85 -24.41 -9.45
CA ASN A 216 -11.20 -24.93 -9.75
C ASN A 216 -11.58 -24.96 -11.25
N GLN A 217 -11.61 -26.16 -11.84
CA GLN A 217 -12.07 -26.38 -13.22
C GLN A 217 -13.60 -26.50 -13.35
N GLY A 218 -14.34 -26.06 -12.33
CA GLY A 218 -15.80 -26.17 -12.22
C GLY A 218 -16.47 -24.79 -12.18
N THR A 219 -17.79 -24.75 -12.38
CA THR A 219 -18.60 -23.52 -12.43
C THR A 219 -19.14 -23.08 -11.06
N ALA A 220 -18.66 -23.65 -9.96
CA ALA A 220 -19.21 -23.38 -8.65
C ALA A 220 -18.66 -22.05 -8.12
N VAL A 221 -19.56 -21.15 -7.72
CA VAL A 221 -19.20 -19.86 -7.15
C VAL A 221 -19.28 -19.97 -5.63
N ILE A 222 -18.21 -19.56 -4.96
CA ILE A 222 -18.14 -19.47 -3.51
C ILE A 222 -18.49 -18.02 -3.16
N ASP A 223 -19.53 -17.83 -2.38
CA ASP A 223 -19.83 -16.54 -1.77
C ASP A 223 -18.76 -16.23 -0.71
N GLN A 224 -18.46 -14.95 -0.48
CA GLN A 224 -17.42 -14.48 0.45
C GLN A 224 -17.66 -14.96 1.89
N GLY A 225 -18.88 -15.47 2.17
CA GLY A 225 -19.37 -15.92 3.45
C GLY A 225 -19.77 -14.71 4.31
N SER A 226 -20.85 -14.83 5.07
CA SER A 226 -21.23 -13.82 6.05
C SER A 226 -21.34 -14.45 7.42
N VAL A 227 -20.75 -13.77 8.42
CA VAL A 227 -20.99 -14.09 9.83
C VAL A 227 -22.12 -13.19 10.27
N LEU A 228 -23.29 -13.80 10.50
CA LEU A 228 -24.48 -13.11 10.98
C LEU A 228 -24.38 -12.73 12.46
N ASP A 229 -23.52 -13.41 13.23
CA ASP A 229 -23.36 -13.22 14.68
C ASP A 229 -21.90 -13.47 15.10
N GLN A 230 -21.18 -12.40 15.44
CA GLN A 230 -19.74 -12.46 15.73
C GLN A 230 -19.41 -13.12 17.08
N GLN A 231 -20.29 -13.03 18.08
CA GLN A 231 -20.06 -13.66 19.38
C GLN A 231 -20.21 -15.18 19.26
N LYS A 232 -21.22 -15.65 18.52
CA LYS A 232 -21.35 -17.09 18.23
C LYS A 232 -20.21 -17.61 17.38
N TRP A 233 -19.70 -16.81 16.43
CA TRP A 233 -18.51 -17.16 15.67
C TRP A 233 -17.28 -17.32 16.58
N GLN A 234 -17.03 -16.38 17.48
CA GLN A 234 -15.91 -16.49 18.42
C GLN A 234 -16.04 -17.70 19.35
N VAL A 235 -17.24 -18.01 19.83
CA VAL A 235 -17.49 -19.23 20.62
C VAL A 235 -17.27 -20.49 19.79
N ALA A 236 -17.70 -20.53 18.53
CA ALA A 236 -17.51 -21.69 17.65
C ALA A 236 -16.03 -21.90 17.30
N VAL A 237 -15.30 -20.83 16.98
CA VAL A 237 -13.85 -20.89 16.71
C VAL A 237 -13.07 -21.27 17.95
N ASN A 238 -13.42 -20.74 19.13
CA ASN A 238 -12.68 -21.02 20.36
C ASN A 238 -13.09 -22.33 21.04
N GLY A 239 -14.30 -22.84 20.77
CA GLY A 239 -14.84 -24.08 21.34
C GLY A 239 -14.59 -25.32 20.49
N PHE A 240 -14.10 -25.17 19.27
CA PHE A 240 -13.68 -26.29 18.42
C PHE A 240 -12.22 -26.68 18.74
N ALA A 241 -11.97 -27.98 18.94
CA ALA A 241 -10.64 -28.50 19.20
C ALA A 241 -9.83 -28.61 17.88
N TRP A 242 -9.34 -27.48 17.38
CA TRP A 242 -8.53 -27.41 16.16
C TRP A 242 -7.24 -28.21 16.30
N SER A 243 -6.82 -28.88 15.23
CA SER A 243 -5.54 -29.60 15.24
C SER A 243 -4.33 -28.67 15.41
N THR A 244 -4.41 -27.42 14.92
CA THR A 244 -3.54 -26.30 15.37
C THR A 244 -4.35 -25.03 15.68
N PRO A 245 -4.36 -24.55 16.94
CA PRO A 245 -5.13 -23.36 17.33
C PRO A 245 -4.64 -22.02 16.76
N THR A 246 -3.43 -21.99 16.20
CA THR A 246 -2.77 -20.77 15.69
C THR A 246 -3.13 -20.44 14.24
N ASN A 247 -3.57 -21.43 13.45
CA ASN A 247 -4.02 -21.22 12.07
C ASN A 247 -5.17 -22.19 11.68
N PRO A 248 -6.36 -22.00 12.26
CA PRO A 248 -7.52 -22.84 11.97
C PRO A 248 -7.98 -22.66 10.51
N ALA A 249 -8.06 -23.77 9.78
CA ALA A 249 -8.47 -23.80 8.38
C ALA A 249 -9.37 -25.00 8.09
N LEU A 250 -10.48 -24.75 7.42
CA LEU A 250 -11.44 -25.78 7.00
C LEU A 250 -11.40 -25.95 5.49
N GLN A 251 -11.59 -27.17 5.02
CA GLN A 251 -11.73 -27.49 3.60
C GLN A 251 -13.02 -28.27 3.38
N ILE A 252 -13.86 -27.79 2.47
CA ILE A 252 -15.03 -28.53 1.99
C ILE A 252 -14.66 -29.17 0.65
N ARG A 253 -14.69 -30.49 0.61
CA ARG A 253 -14.44 -31.28 -0.61
C ARG A 253 -15.76 -31.79 -1.16
N PHE A 254 -15.98 -31.55 -2.44
CA PHE A 254 -17.12 -32.10 -3.16
C PHE A 254 -16.66 -33.28 -4.02
N THR A 255 -17.33 -34.41 -3.90
CA THR A 255 -17.06 -35.62 -4.67
C THR A 255 -18.30 -35.98 -5.47
N VAL A 256 -18.15 -36.11 -6.78
CA VAL A 256 -19.24 -36.56 -7.66
C VAL A 256 -18.99 -38.01 -8.01
N ALA A 257 -19.90 -38.90 -7.59
CA ALA A 257 -19.88 -40.31 -7.96
C ALA A 257 -21.28 -40.68 -8.49
N ALA A 258 -21.33 -41.32 -9.66
CA ALA A 258 -22.59 -41.76 -10.29
C ALA A 258 -23.68 -40.67 -10.39
N GLY A 259 -23.29 -39.41 -10.65
CA GLY A 259 -24.23 -38.28 -10.77
C GLY A 259 -24.76 -37.71 -9.44
N VAL A 260 -24.30 -38.24 -8.29
CA VAL A 260 -24.60 -37.70 -6.97
C VAL A 260 -23.40 -36.88 -6.49
N THR A 261 -23.61 -35.58 -6.29
CA THR A 261 -22.62 -34.72 -5.64
C THR A 261 -22.73 -34.91 -4.14
N THR A 262 -21.67 -35.37 -3.49
CA THR A 262 -21.55 -35.43 -2.04
C THR A 262 -20.55 -34.38 -1.56
N TYR A 263 -20.71 -33.88 -0.34
CA TYR A 263 -19.73 -33.00 0.30
C TYR A 263 -19.26 -33.57 1.64
N GLN A 264 -18.00 -33.29 1.98
CA GLN A 264 -17.39 -33.58 3.27
C GLN A 264 -16.56 -32.37 3.72
N VAL A 265 -16.57 -32.10 5.02
CA VAL A 265 -15.78 -31.04 5.64
C VAL A 265 -14.56 -31.67 6.32
N TYR A 266 -13.40 -31.05 6.14
CA TYR A 266 -12.11 -31.47 6.65
C TYR A 266 -11.47 -30.34 7.46
N ASP A 267 -10.78 -30.69 8.55
CA ASP A 267 -9.80 -29.82 9.20
C ASP A 267 -8.44 -29.99 8.49
N VAL A 268 -7.90 -28.88 7.97
CA VAL A 268 -6.63 -28.83 7.21
C VAL A 268 -5.55 -28.03 7.94
N SER A 269 -5.68 -27.89 9.26
CA SER A 269 -4.74 -27.12 10.08
C SER A 269 -3.35 -27.78 10.27
N THR A 270 -3.10 -28.97 9.69
CA THR A 270 -1.76 -29.58 9.49
C THR A 270 -1.65 -30.31 8.12
N PRO A 271 -0.43 -30.51 7.56
CA PRO A 271 -0.26 -31.12 6.24
C PRO A 271 -0.28 -32.66 6.21
N LEU A 272 -0.27 -33.33 7.38
CA LEU A 272 -0.36 -34.78 7.45
C LEU A 272 -1.83 -35.21 7.46
N ALA A 273 -2.30 -35.68 6.30
CA ALA A 273 -3.61 -36.29 6.05
C ALA A 273 -4.83 -35.56 6.69
N PRO A 274 -5.62 -34.79 5.91
CA PRO A 274 -6.74 -34.03 6.44
C PRO A 274 -7.79 -34.93 7.09
N VAL A 275 -8.21 -34.56 8.30
CA VAL A 275 -9.18 -35.33 9.11
C VAL A 275 -10.59 -34.87 8.76
N ALA A 276 -11.46 -35.81 8.38
CA ALA A 276 -12.85 -35.51 8.09
C ALA A 276 -13.61 -35.23 9.40
N ILE A 277 -14.28 -34.08 9.46
CA ILE A 277 -15.09 -33.66 10.62
C ILE A 277 -16.60 -33.87 10.38
N SER A 278 -16.98 -34.31 9.18
CA SER A 278 -18.36 -34.63 8.82
C SER A 278 -18.44 -35.90 7.96
N ALA A 279 -19.53 -36.66 8.09
CA ALA A 279 -19.87 -37.72 7.16
C ALA A 279 -20.21 -37.17 5.75
N ALA A 280 -20.05 -37.98 4.70
CA ALA A 280 -20.45 -37.61 3.34
C ALA A 280 -21.96 -37.39 3.26
N ALA A 281 -22.37 -36.20 2.81
CA ALA A 281 -23.78 -35.85 2.65
C ALA A 281 -24.10 -35.52 1.18
N ALA A 282 -25.21 -36.04 0.66
CA ALA A 282 -25.66 -35.81 -0.72
C ALA A 282 -26.27 -34.41 -0.91
N LEU A 283 -25.84 -33.73 -1.97
CA LEU A 283 -26.33 -32.42 -2.40
C LEU A 283 -27.60 -32.59 -3.25
N LEU A 284 -28.77 -32.57 -2.62
CA LEU A 284 -30.06 -32.73 -3.30
C LEU A 284 -30.49 -31.43 -3.99
N ARG A 285 -30.66 -31.45 -5.32
CA ARG A 285 -31.23 -30.33 -6.10
C ARG A 285 -32.62 -29.97 -5.56
N GLY A 286 -32.86 -28.68 -5.32
CA GLY A 286 -34.19 -28.16 -4.94
C GLY A 286 -34.48 -28.04 -3.44
N LYS A 287 -33.55 -28.42 -2.55
CA LYS A 287 -33.70 -28.20 -1.09
C LYS A 287 -32.64 -27.24 -0.54
N LEU A 288 -32.51 -26.05 -1.13
CA LEU A 288 -31.61 -25.02 -0.61
C LEU A 288 -32.06 -24.46 0.76
N TYR A 289 -33.31 -24.69 1.18
CA TYR A 289 -33.90 -24.11 2.42
C TYR A 289 -34.11 -25.10 3.57
N ARG A 290 -34.00 -26.42 3.37
CA ARG A 290 -34.21 -27.43 4.44
C ARG A 290 -32.92 -28.13 4.89
N LEU A 291 -31.76 -27.69 4.39
CA LEU A 291 -30.45 -28.18 4.83
C LEU A 291 -29.93 -27.43 6.07
N LEU A 292 -30.24 -26.12 6.18
CA LEU A 292 -29.82 -25.31 7.33
C LEU A 292 -30.46 -25.81 8.63
N GLN A 293 -31.74 -26.19 8.61
CA GLN A 293 -32.46 -26.67 9.80
C GLN A 293 -32.08 -28.10 10.26
N ARG A 294 -31.46 -28.93 9.40
CA ARG A 294 -31.10 -30.31 9.76
C ARG A 294 -29.67 -30.41 10.32
N ILE A 295 -28.77 -29.53 9.90
CA ILE A 295 -27.44 -29.35 10.51
C ILE A 295 -27.57 -28.63 11.87
N LEU A 296 -28.57 -27.76 12.03
CA LEU A 296 -28.90 -27.07 13.29
C LEU A 296 -29.47 -27.96 14.41
N ARG A 297 -29.85 -29.21 14.14
CA ARG A 297 -30.44 -30.13 15.13
C ARG A 297 -29.48 -31.13 15.76
N LEU A 298 -28.21 -31.19 15.34
CA LEU A 298 -27.22 -32.13 15.90
C LEU A 298 -26.34 -31.54 17.01
N ARG A 299 -26.38 -30.23 17.26
CA ARG A 299 -26.09 -29.55 18.53
C ARG A 299 -26.40 -28.07 18.33
N GLN A 300 -27.19 -27.48 19.22
CA GLN A 300 -27.69 -26.10 19.17
C GLN A 300 -26.65 -25.09 18.64
N SER A 301 -26.77 -24.61 17.40
CA SER A 301 -26.14 -23.36 16.92
C SER A 301 -26.49 -23.03 15.45
N PRO A 302 -27.18 -21.91 15.16
CA PRO A 302 -27.42 -21.39 13.80
C PRO A 302 -26.25 -20.49 13.39
N ILE A 303 -25.21 -21.02 12.73
CA ILE A 303 -23.96 -20.23 12.53
C ILE A 303 -23.55 -20.01 11.07
N LEU A 304 -24.18 -20.62 10.06
CA LEU A 304 -23.67 -20.48 8.69
C LEU A 304 -24.76 -20.41 7.62
N ALA A 305 -24.83 -19.28 6.90
CA ALA A 305 -25.56 -19.15 5.65
C ALA A 305 -24.55 -18.97 4.51
N LEU A 306 -24.04 -20.10 3.98
CA LEU A 306 -23.24 -20.10 2.76
C LEU A 306 -24.17 -20.40 1.58
N ARG A 307 -24.40 -19.43 0.68
CA ARG A 307 -25.27 -19.61 -0.49
C ARG A 307 -24.45 -20.09 -1.69
N LEU A 308 -24.38 -21.40 -1.88
CA LEU A 308 -23.71 -22.03 -3.03
C LEU A 308 -24.69 -22.15 -4.21
N SER A 309 -24.34 -21.53 -5.35
CA SER A 309 -25.08 -21.68 -6.62
C SER A 309 -24.27 -22.54 -7.59
N PHE A 310 -24.88 -23.60 -8.12
CA PHE A 310 -24.23 -24.54 -9.04
C PHE A 310 -24.87 -24.50 -10.42
N ARG A 311 -24.05 -24.39 -11.47
CA ARG A 311 -24.46 -24.54 -12.88
C ARG A 311 -23.57 -25.56 -13.62
N GLY A 312 -23.56 -26.82 -13.18
CA GLY A 312 -22.78 -27.87 -13.87
C GLY A 312 -22.49 -29.11 -13.01
N ASN A 313 -22.02 -30.19 -13.63
CA ASN A 313 -21.96 -31.55 -13.07
C ASN A 313 -20.53 -32.03 -12.69
N ARG A 314 -19.64 -31.16 -12.19
CA ARG A 314 -18.24 -31.52 -11.90
C ARG A 314 -17.77 -31.10 -10.48
N PRO A 315 -16.87 -31.87 -9.84
CA PRO A 315 -16.42 -31.64 -8.46
C PRO A 315 -15.59 -30.36 -8.32
N THR A 316 -15.72 -29.68 -7.19
CA THR A 316 -15.05 -28.40 -6.84
C THR A 316 -14.50 -28.54 -5.43
N VAL A 317 -13.40 -27.87 -5.09
CA VAL A 317 -12.85 -27.86 -3.73
C VAL A 317 -12.84 -26.43 -3.19
N ILE A 318 -13.34 -26.24 -1.96
CA ILE A 318 -13.52 -24.94 -1.29
C ILE A 318 -12.69 -24.94 -0.01
N ARG A 319 -11.93 -23.87 0.25
CA ARG A 319 -11.11 -23.69 1.47
C ARG A 319 -11.56 -22.43 2.21
N SER A 320 -11.58 -22.45 3.54
CA SER A 320 -11.73 -21.26 4.36
C SER A 320 -10.62 -21.19 5.42
N GLN A 321 -10.08 -19.99 5.62
CA GLN A 321 -9.05 -19.70 6.61
C GLN A 321 -9.58 -18.59 7.54
N SER A 322 -9.37 -18.70 8.85
CA SER A 322 -9.65 -17.59 9.77
C SER A 322 -8.35 -17.03 10.34
N SER A 323 -8.14 -15.73 10.16
CA SER A 323 -6.94 -15.02 10.63
C SER A 323 -7.13 -14.59 12.09
N ARG A 324 -6.37 -15.20 13.01
CA ARG A 324 -6.19 -14.69 14.37
C ARG A 324 -4.93 -13.83 14.37
N ALA A 325 -5.10 -12.52 14.50
CA ALA A 325 -3.96 -11.63 14.73
C ALA A 325 -3.29 -12.02 16.05
N ALA A 326 -2.05 -12.52 15.98
CA ALA A 326 -1.18 -12.58 17.13
C ALA A 326 -0.97 -11.13 17.60
N ALA A 327 -1.54 -10.79 18.75
CA ALA A 327 -1.21 -9.56 19.44
C ALA A 327 0.30 -9.58 19.71
N LYS A 328 1.05 -8.74 18.98
CA LYS A 328 2.45 -8.47 19.25
C LYS A 328 2.52 -7.91 20.66
N ALA A 329 2.97 -8.73 21.61
CA ALA A 329 3.20 -8.32 22.98
C ALA A 329 4.15 -7.11 22.95
N CYS A 330 3.63 -5.95 23.35
CA CYS A 330 4.43 -4.77 23.59
C CYS A 330 5.27 -5.03 24.86
N SER A 331 6.46 -5.61 24.70
CA SER A 331 7.44 -5.71 25.77
C SER A 331 8.17 -4.37 25.91
N ARG A 332 7.63 -3.46 26.72
CA ARG A 332 8.45 -2.45 27.41
C ARG A 332 8.08 -2.42 28.90
N PRO A 333 9.08 -2.45 29.80
CA PRO A 333 8.87 -2.69 31.24
C PRO A 333 8.44 -1.43 32.02
N CYS A 334 7.76 -1.67 33.14
CA CYS A 334 7.41 -0.69 34.17
C CYS A 334 8.62 0.03 34.81
N LYS A 335 8.48 1.34 35.02
CA LYS A 335 8.89 2.20 36.16
C LYS A 335 8.51 3.64 35.76
N ILE A 336 7.81 4.44 36.56
CA ILE A 336 8.04 4.83 37.96
C ILE A 336 6.87 4.43 38.86
#